data_AF-A0A9E0JGL7-F1
#
_entry.id   AF-A0A9E0JGL7-F1
#
_cell.length_a   1.000
_cell.length_b   1.000
_cell.length_c   1.000
_cell.angle_alpha   90.00
_cell.angle_beta   90.00
_cell.angle_gamma   90.00
#
_symmetry.space_group_name_H-M   'P 1'
#
loop_
_entity.id
_entity.type
_entity.pdbx_description
1 polymer ?
#
loop_
_entity_poly.entity_id
_entity_poly.type
_entity_poly.pdbx_seq_one_letter_code
_entity_poly.pdbx_strand_id
1 'polypeptide(L)'
;MKKVVASIFLLSICTTALMGAVKASTKSVVVEVENNWNKAKSDEPVVLKISDLKTGFVVKSATVWDGEKEIPSQLDDLNSDRKADELAFLINIDPQTKKTFKVVLSDQKSDKKYPSRVFAEMLVSDKKGKHVPIHSLTIPGTSNIYNQLHHHGPAFESELVAYRLYFDQKQTVDIYGKFNKGFEIEACQFYPNDEQLAKGFGDDVLRVSGSGGLGALKGWNGKKATHIEPVLQRTERILAYGPVRTICEIEVNDWEYQGSALNMINRYTLYGGHRDAIVETFFEEPLKNELFCTGVQDVKGSISYSDHKGLIGCWGTDWPVNDTVKYAKETVGLATYIPQKYVKAEVKDNANYLYTIGAEGQAYIRYNITFTSLKETFGYKTPEAWFAYMREWKEEIDHPVLVK
;
A
#
# COMPACT_ATOMS: atom_id res chain seq x y z
N MET A 1 92.19 34.84 -1.51
CA MET A 1 91.01 34.44 -0.72
C MET A 1 89.90 34.00 -1.66
N LYS A 2 89.31 32.85 -1.33
CA LYS A 2 88.28 32.09 -2.04
C LYS A 2 87.10 32.95 -2.54
N LYS A 3 86.48 32.55 -3.66
CA LYS A 3 85.02 32.36 -3.76
C LYS A 3 84.71 31.29 -4.82
N VAL A 4 83.97 30.28 -4.37
CA VAL A 4 83.51 29.10 -5.10
C VAL A 4 82.03 29.28 -5.45
N VAL A 5 81.73 28.93 -6.70
CA VAL A 5 80.50 28.45 -7.37
C VAL A 5 79.27 28.11 -6.50
N ALA A 6 78.07 28.40 -7.01
CA ALA A 6 76.92 27.48 -7.00
C ALA A 6 75.77 27.98 -7.91
N SER A 7 75.54 27.28 -9.03
CA SER A 7 74.31 27.41 -9.84
C SER A 7 73.19 26.60 -9.19
N ILE A 8 72.01 27.21 -9.02
CA ILE A 8 70.82 26.59 -8.44
C ILE A 8 69.95 26.02 -9.57
N PHE A 9 69.75 24.70 -9.57
CA PHE A 9 68.73 24.02 -10.37
C PHE A 9 67.42 23.97 -9.56
N LEU A 10 66.33 24.51 -10.11
CA LEU A 10 64.99 24.38 -9.53
C LEU A 10 64.42 23.00 -9.91
N LEU A 11 64.22 22.13 -8.92
CA LEU A 11 63.53 20.85 -9.09
C LEU A 11 62.04 21.05 -8.76
N SER A 12 61.20 21.08 -9.79
CA SER A 12 59.73 21.05 -9.65
C SER A 12 59.30 19.64 -9.24
N ILE A 13 58.88 19.47 -7.99
CA ILE A 13 58.24 18.25 -7.51
C ILE A 13 56.76 18.36 -7.86
N CYS A 14 56.36 17.72 -8.95
CA CYS A 14 54.96 17.48 -9.27
C CYS A 14 54.47 16.30 -8.43
N THR A 15 53.87 16.56 -7.28
CA THR A 15 53.13 15.54 -6.52
C THR A 15 51.81 15.27 -7.24
N THR A 16 51.78 14.26 -8.12
CA THR A 16 50.54 13.65 -8.58
C THR A 16 49.91 12.89 -7.42
N ALA A 17 48.92 13.51 -6.77
CA ALA A 17 48.02 12.77 -5.90
C ALA A 17 47.23 11.79 -6.78
N LEU A 18 47.59 10.51 -6.74
CA LEU A 18 46.71 9.44 -7.21
C LEU A 18 45.47 9.46 -6.29
N MET A 19 44.41 10.15 -6.70
CA MET A 19 43.07 9.87 -6.20
C MET A 19 42.71 8.47 -6.69
N GLY A 20 42.94 7.47 -5.84
CA GLY A 20 42.41 6.13 -6.07
C GLY A 20 40.89 6.23 -6.18
N ALA A 21 40.33 5.90 -7.34
CA ALA A 21 38.88 5.79 -7.50
C ALA A 21 38.37 4.76 -6.50
N VAL A 22 37.52 5.18 -5.56
CA VAL A 22 36.82 4.26 -4.68
C VAL A 22 35.97 3.35 -5.56
N LYS A 23 36.37 2.09 -5.68
CA LYS A 23 35.66 1.10 -6.48
C LYS A 23 34.33 0.81 -5.78
N ALA A 24 33.22 1.03 -6.48
CA ALA A 24 31.89 0.76 -5.95
C ALA A 24 31.78 -0.70 -5.48
N SER A 25 31.22 -0.92 -4.30
CA SER A 25 30.86 -2.26 -3.83
C SER A 25 29.58 -2.66 -4.54
N THR A 26 29.62 -3.76 -5.29
CA THR A 26 28.46 -4.28 -6.01
C THR A 26 28.25 -5.75 -5.72
N LYS A 27 26.98 -6.18 -5.75
CA LYS A 27 26.60 -7.59 -5.67
C LYS A 27 25.59 -7.90 -6.76
N SER A 28 25.84 -8.97 -7.51
CA SER A 28 24.88 -9.51 -8.47
C SER A 28 24.28 -10.79 -7.91
N VAL A 29 22.96 -10.91 -7.97
CA VAL A 29 22.22 -12.14 -7.67
C VAL A 29 21.31 -12.50 -8.83
N VAL A 30 20.97 -13.78 -8.95
CA VAL A 30 19.95 -14.26 -9.89
C VAL A 30 18.75 -14.68 -9.05
N VAL A 31 17.58 -14.21 -9.44
CA VAL A 31 16.30 -14.52 -8.79
C VAL A 31 15.50 -15.39 -9.76
N GLU A 32 15.17 -16.61 -9.34
CA GLU A 32 14.25 -17.47 -10.10
C GLU A 32 12.82 -17.24 -9.59
N VAL A 33 11.91 -16.97 -10.50
CA VAL A 33 10.49 -16.86 -10.21
C VAL A 33 9.73 -17.94 -10.98
N GLU A 34 8.92 -18.71 -10.27
CA GLU A 34 8.16 -19.84 -10.80
C GLU A 34 6.66 -19.60 -10.62
N ASN A 35 5.92 -19.61 -11.73
CA ASN A 35 4.47 -19.62 -11.72
C ASN A 35 3.98 -21.05 -11.89
N ASN A 36 3.58 -21.69 -10.79
CA ASN A 36 3.02 -23.04 -10.81
C ASN A 36 1.53 -23.07 -11.16
N TRP A 37 0.90 -21.91 -11.30
CA TRP A 37 -0.51 -21.82 -11.63
C TRP A 37 -0.75 -22.08 -13.12
N ASN A 38 -1.99 -22.42 -13.47
CA ASN A 38 -2.42 -22.68 -14.84
C ASN A 38 -2.89 -21.41 -15.58
N LYS A 39 -2.73 -20.23 -14.97
CA LYS A 39 -3.00 -18.93 -15.59
C LYS A 39 -1.75 -18.05 -15.60
N ALA A 40 -1.68 -17.15 -16.58
CA ALA A 40 -0.66 -16.13 -16.64
C ALA A 40 -0.87 -15.13 -15.50
N LYS A 41 0.22 -14.57 -15.00
CA LYS A 41 0.18 -13.49 -14.00
C LYS A 41 0.81 -12.25 -14.59
N SER A 42 0.07 -11.15 -14.54
CA SER A 42 0.49 -9.85 -15.05
C SER A 42 0.75 -8.92 -13.89
N ASP A 43 1.81 -8.11 -14.01
CA ASP A 43 2.24 -7.19 -12.95
C ASP A 43 2.45 -7.87 -11.58
N GLU A 44 2.82 -9.15 -11.56
CA GLU A 44 3.02 -9.90 -10.33
C GLU A 44 4.17 -9.29 -9.52
N PRO A 45 3.94 -8.95 -8.24
CA PRO A 45 4.95 -8.35 -7.41
C PRO A 45 5.99 -9.37 -6.95
N VAL A 46 7.27 -9.03 -7.15
CA VAL A 46 8.41 -9.74 -6.57
C VAL A 46 9.10 -8.84 -5.57
N VAL A 47 9.25 -9.33 -4.34
CA VAL A 47 9.85 -8.58 -3.22
C VAL A 47 11.01 -9.38 -2.65
N LEU A 48 12.18 -8.76 -2.55
CA LEU A 48 13.39 -9.34 -1.95
C LEU A 48 13.76 -8.55 -0.70
N LYS A 49 13.96 -9.25 0.42
CA LYS A 49 14.54 -8.64 1.62
C LYS A 49 16.03 -8.41 1.39
N ILE A 50 16.47 -7.16 1.53
CA ILE A 50 17.87 -6.78 1.28
C ILE A 50 18.82 -7.51 2.24
N SER A 51 18.39 -7.77 3.48
CA SER A 51 19.14 -8.53 4.48
C SER A 51 19.45 -9.97 4.04
N ASP A 52 18.49 -10.65 3.39
CA ASP A 52 18.65 -12.03 2.91
C ASP A 52 19.67 -12.13 1.77
N LEU A 53 19.85 -11.03 1.03
CA LEU A 53 20.82 -10.94 -0.07
C LEU A 53 22.26 -10.81 0.43
N LYS A 54 22.51 -10.61 1.74
CA LYS A 54 23.84 -10.62 2.37
C LYS A 54 24.89 -9.84 1.56
N THR A 55 24.60 -8.58 1.25
CA THR A 55 25.43 -7.73 0.38
C THR A 55 26.79 -7.40 0.99
N GLY A 56 26.88 -7.30 2.33
CA GLY A 56 28.07 -6.82 3.04
C GLY A 56 28.25 -5.30 2.99
N PHE A 57 27.28 -4.56 2.46
CA PHE A 57 27.29 -3.10 2.37
C PHE A 57 25.85 -2.54 2.39
N VAL A 58 25.70 -1.26 2.74
CA VAL A 58 24.41 -0.56 2.66
C VAL A 58 24.04 -0.33 1.20
N VAL A 59 22.95 -0.94 0.75
CA VAL A 59 22.44 -0.79 -0.63
C VAL A 59 21.87 0.62 -0.80
N LYS A 60 22.32 1.32 -1.85
CA LYS A 60 21.83 2.66 -2.22
C LYS A 60 21.24 2.73 -3.63
N SER A 61 21.46 1.71 -4.45
CA SER A 61 20.76 1.53 -5.72
C SER A 61 20.67 0.06 -6.09
N ALA A 62 19.66 -0.27 -6.89
CA ALA A 62 19.43 -1.58 -7.46
C ALA A 62 19.01 -1.44 -8.93
N THR A 63 19.34 -2.43 -9.74
CA THR A 63 18.75 -2.61 -11.07
C THR A 63 18.30 -4.06 -11.22
N VAL A 64 17.20 -4.27 -11.94
CA VAL A 64 16.64 -5.59 -12.20
C VAL A 64 16.56 -5.78 -13.72
N TRP A 65 17.03 -6.93 -14.20
CA TRP A 65 17.17 -7.22 -15.61
C TRP A 65 16.41 -8.51 -15.97
N ASP A 66 15.51 -8.37 -16.94
CA ASP A 66 14.82 -9.46 -17.63
C ASP A 66 15.53 -9.71 -18.97
N GLY A 67 16.46 -10.66 -18.98
CA GLY A 67 17.41 -10.82 -20.08
C GLY A 67 18.27 -9.56 -20.25
N GLU A 68 18.20 -8.92 -21.41
CA GLU A 68 18.91 -7.67 -21.72
C GLU A 68 18.10 -6.40 -21.36
N LYS A 69 16.82 -6.56 -21.00
CA LYS A 69 15.93 -5.45 -20.69
C LYS A 69 15.96 -5.15 -19.19
N GLU A 70 16.43 -3.95 -18.84
CA GLU A 70 16.24 -3.42 -17.49
C GLU A 70 14.74 -3.11 -17.27
N ILE A 71 14.21 -3.54 -16.12
CA ILE A 71 12.84 -3.25 -15.71
C ILE A 71 12.81 -2.31 -14.48
N PRO A 72 11.75 -1.53 -14.31
CA PRO A 72 11.59 -0.68 -13.13
C PRO A 72 11.69 -1.47 -11.83
N SER A 73 12.39 -0.89 -10.86
CA SER A 73 12.53 -1.45 -9.52
C SER A 73 12.54 -0.34 -8.48
N GLN A 74 12.20 -0.69 -7.24
CA GLN A 74 11.99 0.24 -6.14
C GLN A 74 12.67 -0.30 -4.89
N LEU A 75 13.49 0.53 -4.24
CA LEU A 75 14.06 0.25 -2.93
C LEU A 75 13.24 0.96 -1.87
N ASP A 76 12.73 0.22 -0.89
CA ASP A 76 11.87 0.73 0.17
C ASP A 76 12.58 0.68 1.51
N ASP A 77 12.57 1.80 2.24
CA ASP A 77 12.97 1.91 3.65
C ASP A 77 11.69 1.86 4.49
N LEU A 78 11.46 0.74 5.16
CA LEU A 78 10.22 0.44 5.86
C LEU A 78 10.25 0.82 7.34
N ASN A 79 11.40 1.26 7.85
CA ASN A 79 11.60 1.63 9.26
C ASN A 79 12.20 3.04 9.46
N SER A 80 12.42 3.78 8.37
CA SER A 80 12.98 5.13 8.36
C SER A 80 14.42 5.25 8.91
N ASP A 81 15.20 4.16 8.91
CA ASP A 81 16.62 4.17 9.32
C ASP A 81 17.58 4.65 8.21
N ARG A 82 17.02 5.02 7.04
CA ARG A 82 17.69 5.45 5.81
C ARG A 82 18.43 4.35 5.08
N LYS A 83 18.09 3.08 5.34
CA LYS A 83 18.57 1.92 4.59
C LYS A 83 17.37 1.21 3.97
N ALA A 84 17.54 0.76 2.74
CA ALA A 84 16.51 -0.04 2.09
C ALA A 84 16.38 -1.40 2.78
N ASP A 85 15.17 -1.77 3.18
CA ASP A 85 14.81 -3.06 3.74
C ASP A 85 14.39 -4.04 2.63
N GLU A 86 13.70 -3.54 1.60
CA GLU A 86 13.15 -4.34 0.51
C GLU A 86 13.48 -3.77 -0.87
N LEU A 87 13.68 -4.68 -1.83
CA LEU A 87 13.65 -4.39 -3.26
C LEU A 87 12.38 -4.98 -3.86
N ALA A 88 11.55 -4.15 -4.48
CA ALA A 88 10.33 -4.56 -5.17
C ALA A 88 10.44 -4.30 -6.69
N PHE A 89 9.85 -5.18 -7.49
CA PHE A 89 9.66 -5.02 -8.93
C PHE A 89 8.45 -5.84 -9.41
N LEU A 90 7.92 -5.52 -10.60
CA LEU A 90 6.75 -6.18 -11.19
C LEU A 90 7.17 -7.02 -12.40
N ILE A 91 6.57 -8.19 -12.55
CA ILE A 91 6.87 -9.10 -13.67
C ILE A 91 5.59 -9.60 -14.35
N ASN A 92 5.74 -9.98 -15.62
CA ASN A 92 4.76 -10.83 -16.29
C ASN A 92 5.36 -12.23 -16.43
N ILE A 93 4.57 -13.25 -16.11
CA ILE A 93 4.99 -14.65 -16.15
C ILE A 93 3.86 -15.56 -16.65
N ASP A 94 4.19 -16.40 -17.63
CA ASP A 94 3.25 -17.32 -18.27
C ASP A 94 2.88 -18.49 -17.34
N PRO A 95 1.75 -19.19 -17.60
CA PRO A 95 1.35 -20.35 -16.81
C PRO A 95 2.41 -21.45 -16.80
N GLN A 96 2.62 -22.08 -15.65
CA GLN A 96 3.50 -23.25 -15.53
C GLN A 96 4.93 -23.02 -16.05
N THR A 97 5.45 -21.79 -15.87
CA THR A 97 6.78 -21.41 -16.34
C THR A 97 7.68 -20.92 -15.21
N LYS A 98 8.99 -20.89 -15.51
CA LYS A 98 10.01 -20.27 -14.70
C LYS A 98 10.67 -19.15 -15.47
N LYS A 99 11.03 -18.08 -14.78
CA LYS A 99 11.76 -16.95 -15.33
C LYS A 99 12.87 -16.52 -14.38
N THR A 100 13.99 -16.06 -14.93
CA THR A 100 15.13 -15.61 -14.12
C THR A 100 15.37 -14.13 -14.33
N PHE A 101 15.72 -13.44 -13.26
CA PHE A 101 16.02 -12.02 -13.27
C PHE A 101 17.39 -11.79 -12.65
N LYS A 102 18.21 -10.97 -13.30
CA LYS A 102 19.49 -10.54 -12.72
C LYS A 102 19.27 -9.27 -11.92
N VAL A 103 19.60 -9.31 -10.63
CA VAL A 103 19.55 -8.14 -9.74
C VAL A 103 20.97 -7.68 -9.44
N VAL A 104 21.25 -6.40 -9.63
CA VAL A 104 22.55 -5.78 -9.31
C VAL A 104 22.35 -4.70 -8.27
N LEU A 105 22.97 -4.87 -7.11
CA LEU A 105 22.93 -3.98 -5.95
C LEU A 105 24.24 -3.22 -5.84
N SER A 106 24.19 -1.97 -5.38
CA SER A 106 25.36 -1.09 -5.27
C SER A 106 25.32 -0.22 -4.01
N ASP A 107 26.50 0.08 -3.46
CA ASP A 107 26.69 1.06 -2.37
C ASP A 107 26.70 2.52 -2.86
N GLN A 108 26.62 2.72 -4.17
CA GLN A 108 26.50 4.02 -4.82
C GLN A 108 25.04 4.34 -5.12
N LYS A 109 24.70 5.63 -5.03
CA LYS A 109 23.41 6.14 -5.50
C LYS A 109 23.34 6.05 -7.03
N SER A 110 22.13 5.99 -7.56
CA SER A 110 21.87 6.06 -9.00
C SER A 110 20.93 7.22 -9.28
N ASP A 111 21.14 7.90 -10.41
CA ASP A 111 20.23 8.94 -10.92
C ASP A 111 19.16 8.36 -11.86
N LYS A 112 19.07 7.03 -11.98
CA LYS A 112 18.04 6.35 -12.78
C LYS A 112 16.65 6.71 -12.25
N LYS A 113 15.76 7.06 -13.19
CA LYS A 113 14.36 7.35 -12.92
C LYS A 113 13.49 6.41 -13.76
N TYR A 114 12.51 5.81 -13.10
CA TYR A 114 11.47 5.05 -13.76
C TYR A 114 10.14 5.81 -13.60
N PRO A 115 9.24 5.79 -14.60
CA PRO A 115 7.91 6.36 -14.45
C PRO A 115 7.19 5.74 -13.25
N SER A 116 6.52 6.56 -12.44
CA SER A 116 5.73 6.08 -11.32
C SER A 116 4.54 5.27 -11.83
N ARG A 117 4.23 4.15 -11.18
CA ARG A 117 3.00 3.35 -11.44
C ARG A 117 1.98 3.43 -10.31
N VAL A 118 2.34 4.13 -9.25
CA VAL A 118 1.45 4.53 -8.17
C VAL A 118 1.70 5.99 -7.81
N PHE A 119 0.80 6.57 -7.03
CA PHE A 119 1.01 7.86 -6.40
C PHE A 119 0.43 7.83 -4.98
N ALA A 120 1.03 8.58 -4.06
CA ALA A 120 0.49 8.74 -2.71
C ALA A 120 0.85 10.12 -2.16
N GLU A 121 -0.07 10.69 -1.38
CA GLU A 121 0.17 11.93 -0.66
C GLU A 121 -0.68 12.03 0.61
N MET A 122 -0.18 12.79 1.57
CA MET A 122 -0.89 13.15 2.79
C MET A 122 -0.66 14.64 3.01
N LEU A 123 -1.74 15.36 3.28
CA LEU A 123 -1.76 16.82 3.18
C LEU A 123 -2.38 17.42 4.43
N VAL A 124 -1.72 18.41 5.04
CA VAL A 124 -2.31 19.27 6.08
C VAL A 124 -2.85 20.53 5.40
N SER A 125 -4.11 20.86 5.67
CA SER A 125 -4.72 22.11 5.22
C SER A 125 -4.41 23.23 6.20
N ASP A 126 -3.83 24.34 5.71
CA ASP A 126 -3.68 25.55 6.50
C ASP A 126 -4.98 26.39 6.50
N LYS A 127 -5.03 27.41 7.36
CA LYS A 127 -6.20 28.30 7.50
C LYS A 127 -6.54 29.11 6.24
N LYS A 128 -5.64 29.17 5.26
CA LYS A 128 -5.81 29.88 3.98
C LYS A 128 -6.17 28.92 2.84
N GLY A 129 -6.37 27.63 3.13
CA GLY A 129 -6.70 26.61 2.15
C GLY A 129 -5.50 26.10 1.35
N LYS A 130 -4.26 26.38 1.79
CA LYS A 130 -3.08 25.77 1.19
C LYS A 130 -2.90 24.36 1.74
N HIS A 131 -2.60 23.42 0.86
CA HIS A 131 -2.28 22.04 1.24
C HIS A 131 -0.76 21.87 1.34
N VAL A 132 -0.30 21.41 2.51
CA VAL A 132 1.12 21.18 2.80
C VAL A 132 1.36 19.67 2.86
N PRO A 133 2.19 19.12 1.95
CA PRO A 133 2.55 17.71 1.99
C PRO A 133 3.31 17.34 3.26
N ILE A 134 2.93 16.22 3.86
CA ILE A 134 3.59 15.59 5.01
C ILE A 134 3.77 14.09 4.73
N HIS A 135 4.84 13.50 5.25
CA HIS A 135 5.07 12.06 5.15
C HIS A 135 4.54 11.28 6.35
N SER A 136 4.44 11.93 7.51
CA SER A 136 3.93 11.31 8.73
C SER A 136 3.35 12.35 9.68
N LEU A 137 2.37 11.95 10.50
CA LEU A 137 1.80 12.74 11.57
C LEU A 137 1.45 11.84 12.76
N THR A 138 1.89 12.22 13.97
CA THR A 138 1.53 11.57 15.24
C THR A 138 0.75 12.53 16.11
N ILE A 139 -0.37 12.08 16.69
CA ILE A 139 -1.15 12.85 17.68
C ILE A 139 -1.53 11.98 18.89
N PRO A 140 -1.78 12.57 20.07
CA PRO A 140 -2.40 11.85 21.18
C PRO A 140 -3.75 11.27 20.78
N GLY A 141 -4.10 10.09 21.30
CA GLY A 141 -5.35 9.40 20.95
C GLY A 141 -6.62 10.17 21.31
N THR A 142 -6.51 11.15 22.21
CA THR A 142 -7.60 12.06 22.62
C THR A 142 -7.78 13.27 21.70
N SER A 143 -6.90 13.45 20.70
CA SER A 143 -6.97 14.54 19.72
C SER A 143 -7.67 14.11 18.44
N ASN A 144 -8.26 15.07 17.72
CA ASN A 144 -8.87 14.84 16.43
C ASN A 144 -8.39 15.89 15.42
N ILE A 145 -7.68 15.42 14.39
CA ILE A 145 -7.13 16.24 13.30
C ILE A 145 -7.75 15.89 11.94
N TYR A 146 -8.77 15.03 11.92
CA TYR A 146 -9.42 14.49 10.73
C TYR A 146 -9.73 15.56 9.68
N ASN A 147 -10.42 16.64 10.07
CA ASN A 147 -10.79 17.74 9.16
C ASN A 147 -9.65 18.72 8.84
N GLN A 148 -8.47 18.57 9.45
CA GLN A 148 -7.29 19.38 9.15
C GLN A 148 -6.36 18.66 8.17
N LEU A 149 -6.54 17.35 7.97
CA LEU A 149 -5.92 16.63 6.86
C LEU A 149 -6.84 16.74 5.65
N HIS A 150 -6.32 17.17 4.51
CA HIS A 150 -7.13 17.49 3.34
C HIS A 150 -7.94 16.27 2.87
N HIS A 151 -7.28 15.12 2.73
CA HIS A 151 -7.93 13.85 2.37
C HIS A 151 -8.51 13.11 3.58
N HIS A 152 -8.44 13.71 4.77
CA HIS A 152 -8.71 13.07 6.05
C HIS A 152 -7.71 11.97 6.47
N GLY A 153 -6.55 11.89 5.80
CA GLY A 153 -5.44 10.96 6.05
C GLY A 153 -4.58 10.81 4.79
N PRO A 154 -3.80 9.74 4.61
CA PRO A 154 -3.10 9.48 3.36
C PRO A 154 -4.08 9.03 2.28
N ALA A 155 -3.90 9.55 1.06
CA ALA A 155 -4.53 9.02 -0.14
C ALA A 155 -3.46 8.40 -1.04
N PHE A 156 -3.81 7.31 -1.71
CA PHE A 156 -2.90 6.59 -2.58
C PHE A 156 -3.65 5.91 -3.73
N GLU A 157 -3.00 5.82 -4.88
CA GLU A 157 -3.62 5.36 -6.12
C GLU A 157 -2.67 4.51 -6.99
N SER A 158 -3.28 3.63 -7.78
CA SER A 158 -2.69 3.04 -8.97
C SER A 158 -3.37 3.66 -10.19
N GLU A 159 -3.02 3.23 -11.40
CA GLU A 159 -3.74 3.62 -12.60
C GLU A 159 -5.21 3.14 -12.60
N LEU A 160 -5.59 2.19 -11.75
CA LEU A 160 -6.93 1.59 -11.74
C LEU A 160 -7.85 2.19 -10.69
N VAL A 161 -7.33 2.49 -9.50
CA VAL A 161 -8.14 2.83 -8.33
C VAL A 161 -7.42 3.84 -7.43
N ALA A 162 -8.17 4.46 -6.52
CA ALA A 162 -7.62 5.28 -5.45
C ALA A 162 -8.32 4.99 -4.12
N TYR A 163 -7.53 5.06 -3.05
CA TYR A 163 -7.91 4.81 -1.67
C TYR A 163 -7.55 6.01 -0.79
N ARG A 164 -8.25 6.17 0.32
CA ARG A 164 -7.80 6.98 1.45
C ARG A 164 -8.00 6.23 2.77
N LEU A 165 -7.12 6.47 3.72
CA LEU A 165 -7.21 5.95 5.09
C LEU A 165 -7.63 7.09 6.01
N TYR A 166 -8.60 6.88 6.89
CA TYR A 166 -9.05 7.93 7.80
C TYR A 166 -8.18 8.02 9.06
N PHE A 167 -7.60 9.21 9.27
CA PHE A 167 -6.89 9.61 10.47
C PHE A 167 -7.86 9.89 11.61
N ASP A 168 -8.47 8.83 12.14
CA ASP A 168 -9.26 8.85 13.37
C ASP A 168 -9.37 7.43 13.97
N GLN A 169 -10.17 7.29 15.03
CA GLN A 169 -10.45 5.99 15.66
C GLN A 169 -11.18 5.00 14.74
N LYS A 170 -11.75 5.46 13.63
CA LYS A 170 -12.40 4.58 12.67
C LYS A 170 -11.35 3.89 11.82
N GLN A 171 -10.27 4.55 11.40
CA GLN A 171 -9.29 3.97 10.47
C GLN A 171 -9.96 3.37 9.22
N THR A 172 -11.05 3.99 8.79
CA THR A 172 -11.86 3.46 7.71
C THR A 172 -11.10 3.59 6.39
N VAL A 173 -11.16 2.54 5.58
CA VAL A 173 -10.66 2.56 4.21
C VAL A 173 -11.79 3.03 3.31
N ASP A 174 -11.54 4.12 2.61
CA ASP A 174 -12.51 4.76 1.72
C ASP A 174 -11.96 4.82 0.29
N ILE A 175 -12.86 4.97 -0.68
CA ILE A 175 -12.56 4.71 -2.09
C ILE A 175 -12.95 5.88 -3.00
N TYR A 176 -12.14 6.08 -4.04
CA TYR A 176 -12.38 7.06 -5.09
C TYR A 176 -12.55 6.33 -6.43
N GLY A 177 -13.70 6.54 -7.07
CA GLY A 177 -14.08 5.82 -8.28
C GLY A 177 -13.70 6.59 -9.54
N LYS A 178 -12.79 6.02 -10.32
CA LYS A 178 -12.30 6.60 -11.59
C LYS A 178 -13.20 6.21 -12.77
N PHE A 179 -13.26 7.05 -13.79
CA PHE A 179 -13.86 6.66 -15.08
C PHE A 179 -12.85 5.95 -15.98
N ASN A 180 -11.63 6.47 -16.05
CA ASN A 180 -10.57 6.00 -16.95
C ASN A 180 -9.34 5.59 -16.16
N LYS A 181 -8.48 4.76 -16.78
CA LYS A 181 -7.20 4.42 -16.17
C LYS A 181 -6.27 5.62 -16.18
N GLY A 182 -5.60 5.88 -15.07
CA GLY A 182 -4.65 6.99 -14.92
C GLY A 182 -4.54 7.47 -13.48
N PHE A 183 -3.62 8.42 -13.25
CA PHE A 183 -3.52 9.13 -11.97
C PHE A 183 -4.41 10.36 -11.98
N GLU A 184 -5.12 10.55 -10.88
CA GLU A 184 -6.00 11.70 -10.68
C GLU A 184 -5.69 12.41 -9.37
N ILE A 185 -5.23 11.70 -8.34
CA ILE A 185 -5.07 12.24 -6.98
C ILE A 185 -4.03 13.36 -6.95
N GLU A 186 -2.91 13.22 -7.68
CA GLU A 186 -1.91 14.31 -7.77
C GLU A 186 -2.53 15.64 -8.29
N ALA A 187 -3.52 15.55 -9.16
CA ALA A 187 -4.13 16.71 -9.80
C ALA A 187 -5.39 17.22 -9.06
N CYS A 188 -6.23 16.33 -8.54
CA CYS A 188 -7.51 16.68 -7.92
C CYS A 188 -7.50 16.63 -6.40
N GLN A 189 -6.48 16.03 -5.78
CA GLN A 189 -6.36 15.89 -4.33
C GLN A 189 -7.63 15.28 -3.72
N PHE A 190 -8.14 14.21 -4.35
CA PHE A 190 -9.39 13.53 -3.99
C PHE A 190 -10.69 14.34 -4.22
N TYR A 191 -10.62 15.66 -4.48
CA TYR A 191 -11.77 16.55 -4.65
C TYR A 191 -11.72 17.30 -5.98
N PRO A 192 -12.08 16.65 -7.10
CA PRO A 192 -12.06 17.27 -8.41
C PRO A 192 -13.02 18.45 -8.49
N ASN A 193 -12.55 19.52 -9.14
CA ASN A 193 -13.38 20.67 -9.47
C ASN A 193 -14.21 20.41 -10.75
N ASP A 194 -15.13 21.31 -11.07
CA ASP A 194 -16.04 21.14 -12.22
C ASP A 194 -15.31 20.99 -13.57
N GLU A 195 -14.14 21.61 -13.74
CA GLU A 195 -13.31 21.46 -14.95
C GLU A 195 -12.70 20.06 -15.04
N GLN A 196 -12.23 19.52 -13.92
CA GLN A 196 -11.67 18.17 -13.83
C GLN A 196 -12.77 17.12 -14.04
N LEU A 197 -13.94 17.30 -13.43
CA LEU A 197 -15.12 16.46 -13.65
C LEU A 197 -15.53 16.47 -15.13
N ALA A 198 -15.55 17.64 -15.78
CA ALA A 198 -15.83 17.75 -17.21
C ALA A 198 -14.77 17.06 -18.10
N LYS A 199 -13.53 16.90 -17.62
CA LYS A 199 -12.46 16.14 -18.28
C LYS A 199 -12.53 14.64 -18.01
N GLY A 200 -13.51 14.18 -17.23
CA GLY A 200 -13.72 12.76 -16.93
C GLY A 200 -12.92 12.24 -15.74
N PHE A 201 -12.56 13.12 -14.80
CA PHE A 201 -12.09 12.68 -13.49
C PHE A 201 -13.21 11.93 -12.75
N GLY A 202 -12.79 10.97 -11.92
CA GLY A 202 -13.62 10.29 -10.95
C GLY A 202 -14.14 11.20 -9.84
N ASP A 203 -14.61 10.59 -8.75
CA ASP A 203 -14.98 11.31 -7.52
C ASP A 203 -15.11 10.33 -6.34
N ASP A 204 -15.47 10.85 -5.17
CA ASP A 204 -15.99 10.07 -4.05
C ASP A 204 -17.22 9.24 -4.50
N VAL A 205 -17.17 7.94 -4.22
CA VAL A 205 -18.22 6.97 -4.61
C VAL A 205 -18.78 6.17 -3.44
N LEU A 206 -18.32 6.43 -2.20
CA LEU A 206 -18.74 5.66 -1.04
C LEU A 206 -18.83 6.50 0.23
N ARG A 207 -20.04 6.61 0.77
CA ARG A 207 -20.22 7.21 2.10
C ARG A 207 -20.04 6.16 3.20
N VAL A 208 -18.85 6.10 3.79
CA VAL A 208 -18.52 5.08 4.79
C VAL A 208 -19.12 5.31 6.19
N SER A 209 -19.38 6.57 6.56
CA SER A 209 -19.98 6.95 7.86
C SER A 209 -19.25 6.37 9.09
N GLY A 210 -19.84 5.37 9.76
CA GLY A 210 -19.27 4.66 10.92
C GLY A 210 -18.92 3.19 10.63
N SER A 211 -19.01 2.77 9.37
CA SER A 211 -18.67 1.40 8.95
C SER A 211 -17.15 1.16 8.93
N GLY A 212 -16.75 -0.07 8.61
CA GLY A 212 -15.38 -0.42 8.25
C GLY A 212 -14.97 -0.01 6.83
N GLY A 213 -15.89 0.57 6.04
CA GLY A 213 -15.64 0.87 4.63
C GLY A 213 -15.21 -0.39 3.88
N LEU A 214 -14.06 -0.33 3.22
CA LEU A 214 -13.46 -1.47 2.55
C LEU A 214 -12.35 -2.13 3.40
N GLY A 215 -12.73 -3.09 4.24
CA GLY A 215 -11.78 -3.99 4.89
C GLY A 215 -10.88 -3.34 5.93
N ALA A 216 -11.34 -2.29 6.63
CA ALA A 216 -10.64 -1.84 7.84
C ALA A 216 -10.68 -2.93 8.93
N LEU A 217 -9.54 -3.21 9.56
CA LEU A 217 -9.49 -4.01 10.78
C LEU A 217 -10.19 -3.24 11.91
N LYS A 218 -11.07 -3.92 12.66
CA LYS A 218 -11.81 -3.36 13.79
C LYS A 218 -11.76 -4.32 14.98
N GLY A 219 -11.95 -3.79 16.18
CA GLY A 219 -12.28 -4.62 17.33
C GLY A 219 -13.69 -5.20 17.19
N TRP A 220 -13.94 -6.38 17.76
CA TRP A 220 -15.23 -7.03 17.87
C TRP A 220 -15.66 -7.19 19.34
N ASN A 221 -16.81 -6.65 19.71
CA ASN A 221 -17.32 -6.74 21.09
C ASN A 221 -18.30 -7.91 21.34
N GLY A 222 -18.38 -8.86 20.41
CA GLY A 222 -19.36 -9.95 20.43
C GLY A 222 -20.66 -9.66 19.68
N LYS A 223 -20.91 -8.39 19.29
CA LYS A 223 -22.15 -7.99 18.60
C LYS A 223 -21.93 -7.12 17.36
N LYS A 224 -20.96 -6.21 17.39
CA LYS A 224 -20.67 -5.28 16.29
C LYS A 224 -19.20 -4.91 16.24
N ALA A 225 -18.77 -4.38 15.09
CA ALA A 225 -17.48 -3.73 14.96
C ALA A 225 -17.38 -2.53 15.93
N THR A 226 -16.18 -2.31 16.44
CA THR A 226 -15.83 -1.22 17.35
C THR A 226 -14.64 -0.43 16.80
N HIS A 227 -14.58 0.84 17.15
CA HIS A 227 -13.46 1.71 16.79
C HIS A 227 -12.21 1.35 17.60
N ILE A 228 -11.05 1.77 17.09
CA ILE A 228 -9.74 1.53 17.71
C ILE A 228 -9.50 2.67 18.71
N GLU A 229 -10.09 2.52 19.88
CA GLU A 229 -10.03 3.44 21.02
C GLU A 229 -10.35 2.69 22.34
N PRO A 230 -9.86 3.18 23.49
CA PRO A 230 -8.88 4.26 23.63
C PRO A 230 -7.47 3.82 23.20
N VAL A 231 -6.64 4.79 22.80
CA VAL A 231 -5.22 4.58 22.47
C VAL A 231 -4.41 5.72 23.09
N LEU A 232 -3.14 5.50 23.40
CA LEU A 232 -2.24 6.57 23.85
C LEU A 232 -2.00 7.58 22.72
N GLN A 233 -1.68 7.09 21.52
CA GLN A 233 -1.41 7.91 20.35
C GLN A 233 -1.73 7.17 19.05
N ARG A 234 -1.84 7.93 17.97
CA ARG A 234 -2.03 7.44 16.60
C ARG A 234 -1.06 8.12 15.66
N THR A 235 -0.50 7.34 14.74
CA THR A 235 0.35 7.83 13.66
C THR A 235 -0.15 7.33 12.34
N GLU A 236 -0.16 8.18 11.31
CA GLU A 236 -0.25 7.72 9.92
C GLU A 236 0.97 8.18 9.14
N ARG A 237 1.37 7.39 8.15
CA ARG A 237 2.56 7.68 7.33
C ARG A 237 2.49 7.05 5.95
N ILE A 238 3.20 7.67 5.02
CA ILE A 238 3.55 7.11 3.71
C ILE A 238 5.01 6.72 3.78
N LEU A 239 5.28 5.41 3.75
CA LEU A 239 6.65 4.88 3.79
C LEU A 239 7.33 4.94 2.43
N ALA A 240 6.60 4.63 1.37
CA ALA A 240 7.12 4.60 0.02
C ALA A 240 5.99 4.85 -0.99
N TYR A 241 6.33 5.48 -2.12
CA TYR A 241 5.59 5.37 -3.37
C TYR A 241 6.54 5.61 -4.54
N GLY A 242 6.30 4.95 -5.67
CA GLY A 242 7.17 5.11 -6.83
C GLY A 242 6.82 4.18 -8.01
N PRO A 243 7.83 3.69 -8.75
CA PRO A 243 7.58 2.97 -9.99
C PRO A 243 6.94 1.59 -9.84
N VAL A 244 6.81 1.07 -8.61
CA VAL A 244 6.33 -0.29 -8.36
C VAL A 244 5.12 -0.31 -7.44
N ARG A 245 5.21 0.32 -6.27
CA ARG A 245 4.18 0.24 -5.23
C ARG A 245 4.17 1.44 -4.31
N THR A 246 3.05 1.61 -3.63
CA THR A 246 2.89 2.54 -2.50
C THR A 246 2.64 1.76 -1.22
N ILE A 247 3.17 2.25 -0.11
CA ILE A 247 3.02 1.67 1.23
C ILE A 247 2.62 2.77 2.20
N CYS A 248 1.42 2.65 2.76
CA CYS A 248 0.88 3.53 3.79
C CYS A 248 0.68 2.75 5.08
N GLU A 249 0.86 3.40 6.23
CA GLU A 249 0.64 2.78 7.54
C GLU A 249 -0.26 3.63 8.42
N ILE A 250 -1.03 2.93 9.26
CA ILE A 250 -1.70 3.46 10.44
C ILE A 250 -1.16 2.71 11.65
N GLU A 251 -0.54 3.42 12.58
CA GLU A 251 -0.03 2.90 13.84
C GLU A 251 -0.86 3.43 15.01
N VAL A 252 -1.15 2.56 15.97
CA VAL A 252 -1.67 2.93 17.28
C VAL A 252 -0.83 2.30 18.37
N ASN A 253 -0.64 3.03 19.46
CA ASN A 253 0.03 2.52 20.65
C ASN A 253 -0.91 2.49 21.85
N ASP A 254 -0.72 1.49 22.70
CA ASP A 254 -1.48 1.28 23.93
C ASP A 254 -3.00 1.23 23.67
N TRP A 255 -3.41 0.45 22.66
CA TRP A 255 -4.82 0.21 22.42
C TRP A 255 -5.37 -0.75 23.49
N GLU A 256 -6.17 -0.21 24.42
CA GLU A 256 -6.84 -1.00 25.45
C GLU A 256 -7.97 -1.82 24.82
N TYR A 257 -7.73 -3.11 24.65
CA TYR A 257 -8.63 -3.99 23.93
C TYR A 257 -8.70 -5.39 24.54
N GLN A 258 -9.92 -5.82 24.90
CA GLN A 258 -10.20 -7.15 25.47
C GLN A 258 -9.27 -7.59 26.63
N GLY A 259 -8.84 -6.63 27.46
CA GLY A 259 -7.96 -6.90 28.61
C GLY A 259 -6.46 -6.89 28.28
N SER A 260 -6.09 -6.51 27.05
CA SER A 260 -4.72 -6.28 26.62
C SER A 260 -4.49 -4.80 26.26
N ALA A 261 -3.23 -4.40 26.27
CA ALA A 261 -2.74 -3.15 25.71
C ALA A 261 -1.96 -3.50 24.43
N LEU A 262 -2.49 -3.12 23.26
CA LEU A 262 -1.93 -3.53 21.96
C LEU A 262 -1.18 -2.36 21.30
N ASN A 263 0.05 -2.62 20.88
CA ASN A 263 0.76 -1.80 19.90
C ASN A 263 0.56 -2.45 18.52
N MET A 264 -0.03 -1.70 17.58
CA MET A 264 -0.51 -2.25 16.31
C MET A 264 -0.17 -1.32 15.14
N ILE A 265 0.30 -1.91 14.04
CA ILE A 265 0.51 -1.24 12.75
C ILE A 265 -0.36 -1.94 11.70
N ASN A 266 -1.24 -1.19 11.03
CA ASN A 266 -1.91 -1.60 9.81
C ASN A 266 -1.18 -1.01 8.61
N ARG A 267 -0.60 -1.85 7.76
CA ARG A 267 0.12 -1.49 6.54
C ARG A 267 -0.72 -1.83 5.32
N TYR A 268 -0.85 -0.88 4.41
CA TYR A 268 -1.56 -0.99 3.14
C TYR A 268 -0.56 -0.89 2.00
N THR A 269 -0.47 -1.94 1.19
CA THR A 269 0.39 -1.95 0.00
C THR A 269 -0.47 -2.04 -1.26
N LEU A 270 -0.30 -1.07 -2.16
CA LEU A 270 -0.91 -1.08 -3.50
C LEU A 270 0.17 -1.09 -4.57
N TYR A 271 0.08 -2.01 -5.51
CA TYR A 271 1.01 -2.16 -6.62
C TYR A 271 0.47 -1.49 -7.90
N GLY A 272 1.37 -1.03 -8.76
CA GLY A 272 1.02 -0.61 -10.11
C GLY A 272 0.42 -1.79 -10.89
N GLY A 273 -0.63 -1.55 -11.67
CA GLY A 273 -1.37 -2.61 -12.40
C GLY A 273 -2.45 -3.30 -11.56
N HIS A 274 -2.48 -3.06 -10.25
CA HIS A 274 -3.43 -3.69 -9.34
C HIS A 274 -4.56 -2.74 -8.94
N ARG A 275 -5.74 -3.32 -8.75
CA ARG A 275 -6.86 -2.66 -8.07
C ARG A 275 -6.97 -3.10 -6.61
N ASP A 276 -6.40 -4.24 -6.26
CA ASP A 276 -6.41 -4.75 -4.91
C ASP A 276 -5.24 -4.20 -4.07
N ALA A 277 -5.48 -4.05 -2.77
CA ALA A 277 -4.45 -3.70 -1.81
C ALA A 277 -4.25 -4.85 -0.82
N ILE A 278 -2.99 -5.07 -0.44
CA ILE A 278 -2.62 -5.99 0.62
C ILE A 278 -2.72 -5.23 1.94
N VAL A 279 -3.40 -5.82 2.92
CA VAL A 279 -3.46 -5.30 4.29
C VAL A 279 -2.72 -6.24 5.22
N GLU A 280 -1.71 -5.71 5.90
CA GLU A 280 -0.89 -6.41 6.87
C GLU A 280 -1.02 -5.74 8.23
N THR A 281 -1.45 -6.47 9.25
CA THR A 281 -1.51 -5.99 10.62
C THR A 281 -0.37 -6.64 11.40
N PHE A 282 0.50 -5.81 11.97
CA PHE A 282 1.58 -6.20 12.87
C PHE A 282 1.20 -5.84 14.29
N PHE A 283 1.51 -6.73 15.23
CA PHE A 283 1.43 -6.49 16.66
C PHE A 283 2.83 -6.57 17.25
N GLU A 284 3.13 -5.77 18.27
CA GLU A 284 4.44 -5.84 18.95
C GLU A 284 4.65 -7.22 19.61
N GLU A 285 3.60 -7.74 20.24
CA GLU A 285 3.61 -9.04 20.93
C GLU A 285 2.63 -10.01 20.26
N PRO A 286 2.86 -11.33 20.37
CA PRO A 286 1.91 -12.33 19.91
C PRO A 286 0.54 -12.15 20.56
N LEU A 287 -0.50 -12.25 19.73
CA LEU A 287 -1.89 -12.19 20.18
C LEU A 287 -2.21 -13.36 21.12
N LYS A 288 -3.03 -13.08 22.12
CA LYS A 288 -3.60 -14.08 23.03
C LYS A 288 -4.89 -14.59 22.36
N ASN A 289 -6.03 -14.18 22.88
CA ASN A 289 -7.36 -14.55 22.41
C ASN A 289 -8.16 -13.35 21.88
N GLU A 290 -7.51 -12.22 21.61
CA GLU A 290 -8.17 -11.04 21.07
C GLU A 290 -8.86 -11.38 19.74
N LEU A 291 -10.14 -11.03 19.66
CA LEU A 291 -10.96 -11.28 18.49
C LEU A 291 -11.20 -9.98 17.74
N PHE A 292 -10.81 -9.90 16.48
CA PHE A 292 -11.03 -8.73 15.61
C PHE A 292 -12.14 -9.02 14.61
N CYS A 293 -12.47 -8.04 13.78
CA CYS A 293 -13.29 -8.26 12.60
C CYS A 293 -12.84 -7.39 11.42
N THR A 294 -13.09 -7.88 10.21
CA THR A 294 -12.93 -7.13 8.95
C THR A 294 -13.88 -7.69 7.89
N GLY A 295 -14.10 -6.94 6.82
CA GLY A 295 -15.04 -7.27 5.75
C GLY A 295 -15.42 -6.04 4.96
N VAL A 296 -16.67 -5.96 4.51
CA VAL A 296 -17.13 -4.85 3.65
C VAL A 296 -18.32 -4.14 4.26
N GLN A 297 -18.46 -2.85 3.97
CA GLN A 297 -19.64 -2.08 4.30
C GLN A 297 -20.91 -2.74 3.72
N ASP A 298 -21.98 -2.81 4.51
CA ASP A 298 -23.33 -3.10 4.04
C ASP A 298 -23.90 -1.85 3.36
N VAL A 299 -23.60 -1.71 2.06
CA VAL A 299 -24.13 -0.61 1.26
C VAL A 299 -25.65 -0.78 1.17
N LYS A 300 -26.40 0.32 1.34
CA LYS A 300 -27.87 0.27 1.44
C LYS A 300 -28.50 -0.45 0.24
N GLY A 301 -29.27 -1.50 0.51
CA GLY A 301 -29.94 -2.30 -0.52
C GLY A 301 -28.98 -3.13 -1.37
N SER A 302 -27.75 -3.33 -0.91
CA SER A 302 -26.78 -4.18 -1.59
C SER A 302 -27.19 -5.64 -1.58
N ILE A 303 -26.63 -6.36 -2.53
CA ILE A 303 -26.56 -7.82 -2.51
C ILE A 303 -25.15 -8.23 -2.10
N SER A 304 -25.05 -9.26 -1.29
CA SER A 304 -23.78 -9.77 -0.76
C SER A 304 -23.46 -11.16 -1.30
N TYR A 305 -22.18 -11.46 -1.42
CA TYR A 305 -21.65 -12.79 -1.68
C TYR A 305 -20.66 -13.16 -0.58
N SER A 306 -20.79 -14.37 -0.03
CA SER A 306 -19.81 -14.99 0.85
C SER A 306 -19.49 -16.39 0.34
N ASP A 307 -18.23 -16.80 0.41
CA ASP A 307 -17.86 -18.20 0.23
C ASP A 307 -17.90 -19.01 1.54
N HIS A 308 -18.28 -18.36 2.65
CA HIS A 308 -18.26 -18.87 4.02
C HIS A 308 -16.89 -19.36 4.50
N LYS A 309 -15.81 -18.96 3.81
CA LYS A 309 -14.42 -19.37 4.04
C LYS A 309 -13.44 -18.20 4.02
N GLY A 310 -13.94 -16.97 4.16
CA GLY A 310 -13.14 -15.75 4.30
C GLY A 310 -13.21 -14.78 3.12
N LEU A 311 -13.86 -15.13 2.00
CA LEU A 311 -14.20 -14.19 0.95
C LEU A 311 -15.59 -13.61 1.21
N ILE A 312 -15.68 -12.30 1.35
CA ILE A 312 -16.93 -11.55 1.49
C ILE A 312 -16.91 -10.35 0.54
N GLY A 313 -18.06 -10.04 -0.06
CA GLY A 313 -18.20 -8.83 -0.83
C GLY A 313 -19.65 -8.43 -1.03
N CYS A 314 -19.86 -7.23 -1.51
CA CYS A 314 -21.18 -6.70 -1.82
C CYS A 314 -21.17 -5.91 -3.12
N TRP A 315 -22.36 -5.73 -3.69
CA TRP A 315 -22.62 -4.84 -4.81
C TRP A 315 -23.84 -3.99 -4.45
N GLY A 316 -23.70 -2.67 -4.40
CA GLY A 316 -24.76 -1.79 -3.91
C GLY A 316 -24.69 -0.39 -4.46
N THR A 317 -25.81 0.32 -4.34
CA THR A 317 -26.00 1.68 -4.87
C THR A 317 -26.51 2.61 -3.78
N ASP A 318 -25.71 3.61 -3.38
CA ASP A 318 -26.13 4.63 -2.41
C ASP A 318 -25.51 5.99 -2.72
N TRP A 319 -25.89 7.00 -1.93
CA TRP A 319 -25.31 8.34 -2.04
C TRP A 319 -23.87 8.36 -1.52
N PRO A 320 -22.90 8.88 -2.30
CA PRO A 320 -21.49 8.96 -1.88
C PRO A 320 -21.26 10.08 -0.86
N VAL A 321 -22.13 11.08 -0.82
CA VAL A 321 -22.06 12.23 0.08
C VAL A 321 -23.45 12.65 0.59
N ASN A 322 -23.49 13.60 1.53
CA ASN A 322 -24.75 14.13 2.08
C ASN A 322 -25.50 15.05 1.11
N ASP A 323 -24.80 15.69 0.18
CA ASP A 323 -25.42 16.55 -0.84
C ASP A 323 -26.02 15.70 -1.96
N THR A 324 -27.29 15.33 -1.79
CA THR A 324 -28.05 14.53 -2.77
C THR A 324 -28.66 15.38 -3.89
N VAL A 325 -28.38 16.69 -3.93
CA VAL A 325 -28.83 17.60 -4.99
C VAL A 325 -27.74 17.70 -6.06
N LYS A 326 -26.47 17.85 -5.66
CA LYS A 326 -25.32 17.91 -6.57
C LYS A 326 -24.88 16.54 -7.06
N TYR A 327 -24.86 15.54 -6.18
CA TYR A 327 -24.29 14.22 -6.47
C TYR A 327 -25.39 13.22 -6.79
N ALA A 328 -25.12 12.28 -7.67
CA ALA A 328 -25.99 11.13 -7.94
C ALA A 328 -25.66 9.97 -7.00
N LYS A 329 -26.52 8.95 -6.97
CA LYS A 329 -26.16 7.68 -6.34
C LYS A 329 -25.10 6.96 -7.16
N GLU A 330 -24.17 6.33 -6.47
CA GLU A 330 -23.06 5.61 -7.06
C GLU A 330 -23.18 4.12 -6.75
N THR A 331 -22.80 3.30 -7.72
CA THR A 331 -22.79 1.85 -7.56
C THR A 331 -21.37 1.36 -7.44
N VAL A 332 -21.09 0.59 -6.38
CA VAL A 332 -19.78 0.01 -6.12
C VAL A 332 -19.87 -1.47 -5.81
N GLY A 333 -18.84 -2.21 -6.21
CA GLY A 333 -18.55 -3.55 -5.71
C GLY A 333 -17.42 -3.47 -4.71
N LEU A 334 -17.59 -4.03 -3.51
CA LEU A 334 -16.58 -4.11 -2.46
C LEU A 334 -16.25 -5.58 -2.20
N ALA A 335 -14.99 -5.91 -1.93
CA ALA A 335 -14.58 -7.25 -1.57
C ALA A 335 -13.39 -7.28 -0.59
N THR A 336 -13.42 -8.26 0.29
CA THR A 336 -12.33 -8.57 1.21
C THR A 336 -12.09 -10.07 1.19
N TYR A 337 -10.84 -10.48 1.03
CA TYR A 337 -10.42 -11.88 1.13
C TYR A 337 -9.52 -12.07 2.34
N ILE A 338 -9.98 -12.87 3.29
CA ILE A 338 -9.31 -13.24 4.53
C ILE A 338 -8.90 -14.70 4.42
N PRO A 339 -7.60 -15.05 4.57
CA PRO A 339 -7.18 -16.44 4.62
C PRO A 339 -7.93 -17.23 5.71
N GLN A 340 -8.44 -18.40 5.35
CA GLN A 340 -9.32 -19.20 6.22
C GLN A 340 -8.70 -19.50 7.59
N LYS A 341 -7.37 -19.56 7.70
CA LYS A 341 -6.64 -19.75 8.97
C LYS A 341 -6.94 -18.69 10.04
N TYR A 342 -7.34 -17.48 9.64
CA TYR A 342 -7.69 -16.41 10.57
C TYR A 342 -9.19 -16.37 10.90
N VAL A 343 -10.04 -16.95 10.05
CA VAL A 343 -11.49 -16.86 10.15
C VAL A 343 -12.00 -17.64 11.38
N LYS A 344 -12.83 -16.99 12.19
CA LYS A 344 -13.51 -17.60 13.34
C LYS A 344 -15.01 -17.78 13.10
N ALA A 345 -15.69 -16.75 12.62
CA ALA A 345 -17.11 -16.81 12.26
C ALA A 345 -17.48 -15.72 11.26
N GLU A 346 -18.37 -16.04 10.32
CA GLU A 346 -19.07 -15.04 9.52
C GLU A 346 -20.13 -14.34 10.38
N VAL A 347 -20.13 -13.01 10.38
CA VAL A 347 -21.05 -12.20 11.18
C VAL A 347 -21.54 -11.00 10.37
N LYS A 348 -22.64 -10.41 10.81
CA LYS A 348 -23.18 -9.17 10.24
C LYS A 348 -23.56 -8.23 11.36
N ASP A 349 -23.24 -6.95 11.20
CA ASP A 349 -23.83 -5.88 12.01
C ASP A 349 -24.64 -4.93 11.12
N ASN A 350 -25.18 -3.86 11.69
CA ASN A 350 -26.06 -2.94 10.96
C ASN A 350 -25.38 -2.19 9.80
N ALA A 351 -24.05 -2.14 9.78
CA ALA A 351 -23.28 -1.34 8.83
C ALA A 351 -22.31 -2.18 7.98
N ASN A 352 -22.13 -3.47 8.28
CA ASN A 352 -21.07 -4.28 7.68
C ASN A 352 -21.46 -5.76 7.51
N TYR A 353 -20.97 -6.35 6.43
CA TYR A 353 -20.78 -7.79 6.27
C TYR A 353 -19.36 -8.14 6.69
N LEU A 354 -19.17 -9.04 7.66
CA LEU A 354 -17.89 -9.24 8.32
C LEU A 354 -17.54 -10.71 8.50
N TYR A 355 -16.25 -10.95 8.72
CA TYR A 355 -15.80 -12.09 9.50
C TYR A 355 -15.18 -11.59 10.80
N THR A 356 -15.43 -12.32 11.88
CA THR A 356 -14.56 -12.27 13.06
C THR A 356 -13.29 -13.05 12.76
N ILE A 357 -12.14 -12.50 13.15
CA ILE A 357 -10.83 -13.05 12.86
C ILE A 357 -9.96 -13.09 14.12
N GLY A 358 -9.10 -14.10 14.23
CA GLY A 358 -8.14 -14.21 15.32
C GLY A 358 -6.91 -15.01 14.90
N ALA A 359 -5.77 -14.68 15.49
CA ALA A 359 -4.47 -15.28 15.17
C ALA A 359 -3.66 -15.54 16.45
N GLU A 360 -4.26 -16.30 17.38
CA GLU A 360 -3.64 -16.69 18.66
C GLU A 360 -2.21 -17.23 18.46
N GLY A 361 -1.29 -16.72 19.27
CA GLY A 361 0.14 -17.02 19.20
C GLY A 361 0.89 -16.36 18.03
N GLN A 362 0.24 -15.54 17.22
CA GLN A 362 0.87 -14.81 16.11
C GLN A 362 0.86 -13.31 16.37
N ALA A 363 1.86 -12.61 15.86
CA ALA A 363 1.97 -11.15 15.93
C ALA A 363 1.66 -10.50 14.56
N TYR A 364 0.94 -11.23 13.69
CA TYR A 364 0.75 -10.85 12.29
C TYR A 364 -0.55 -11.39 11.71
N ILE A 365 -1.28 -10.54 11.00
CA ILE A 365 -2.45 -10.90 10.19
C ILE A 365 -2.26 -10.32 8.79
N ARG A 366 -2.68 -11.05 7.76
CA ARG A 366 -2.67 -10.57 6.37
C ARG A 366 -3.96 -10.92 5.68
N TYR A 367 -4.52 -9.98 4.95
CA TYR A 367 -5.68 -10.16 4.08
C TYR A 367 -5.60 -9.18 2.91
N ASN A 368 -6.54 -9.28 1.97
CA ASN A 368 -6.57 -8.43 0.79
C ASN A 368 -7.93 -7.75 0.66
N ILE A 369 -7.93 -6.57 0.06
CA ILE A 369 -9.13 -5.78 -0.24
C ILE A 369 -9.13 -5.36 -1.71
N THR A 370 -10.31 -5.23 -2.30
CA THR A 370 -10.46 -4.73 -3.68
C THR A 370 -11.84 -4.13 -3.89
N PHE A 371 -11.96 -3.20 -4.84
CA PHE A 371 -13.25 -2.65 -5.23
C PHE A 371 -13.36 -2.39 -6.73
N THR A 372 -14.58 -2.09 -7.16
CA THR A 372 -14.89 -1.53 -8.48
C THR A 372 -15.98 -0.48 -8.34
N SER A 373 -15.91 0.56 -9.16
CA SER A 373 -17.02 1.50 -9.38
C SER A 373 -17.69 1.24 -10.72
N LEU A 374 -19.02 1.33 -10.77
CA LEU A 374 -19.79 1.24 -12.01
C LEU A 374 -19.39 2.32 -13.03
N LYS A 375 -18.80 3.44 -12.57
CA LYS A 375 -18.26 4.51 -13.43
C LYS A 375 -17.07 4.05 -14.29
N GLU A 376 -16.29 3.06 -13.85
CA GLU A 376 -15.08 2.62 -14.55
C GLU A 376 -15.40 2.09 -15.95
N THR A 377 -14.79 2.63 -17.00
CA THR A 377 -14.93 2.07 -18.38
C THR A 377 -14.30 0.68 -18.53
N PHE A 378 -13.47 0.28 -17.57
CA PHE A 378 -12.72 -0.97 -17.51
C PHE A 378 -13.10 -1.86 -16.31
N GLY A 379 -14.11 -1.45 -15.53
CA GLY A 379 -14.58 -2.16 -14.34
C GLY A 379 -15.71 -3.13 -14.60
N TYR A 380 -16.32 -3.62 -13.53
CA TYR A 380 -17.43 -4.56 -13.60
C TYR A 380 -18.76 -3.79 -13.67
N LYS A 381 -19.72 -4.35 -14.41
CA LYS A 381 -21.00 -3.67 -14.70
C LYS A 381 -22.21 -4.33 -14.07
N THR A 382 -22.05 -5.54 -13.55
CA THR A 382 -23.12 -6.30 -12.90
C THR A 382 -22.59 -7.00 -11.66
N PRO A 383 -23.45 -7.29 -10.68
CA PRO A 383 -23.08 -8.08 -9.51
C PRO A 383 -22.56 -9.48 -9.87
N GLU A 384 -23.11 -10.13 -10.90
CA GLU A 384 -22.65 -11.45 -11.35
C GLU A 384 -21.20 -11.40 -11.83
N ALA A 385 -20.87 -10.37 -12.63
CA ALA A 385 -19.51 -10.15 -13.11
C ALA A 385 -18.54 -9.81 -11.96
N TRP A 386 -18.99 -8.98 -11.01
CA TRP A 386 -18.19 -8.64 -9.82
C TRP A 386 -17.91 -9.86 -8.95
N PHE A 387 -18.94 -10.64 -8.62
CA PHE A 387 -18.77 -11.84 -7.80
C PHE A 387 -17.99 -12.94 -8.51
N ALA A 388 -18.07 -13.02 -9.85
CA ALA A 388 -17.21 -13.90 -10.64
C ALA A 388 -15.73 -13.50 -10.53
N TYR A 389 -15.43 -12.20 -10.68
CA TYR A 389 -14.08 -11.68 -10.47
C TYR A 389 -13.57 -11.96 -9.06
N MET A 390 -14.37 -11.70 -8.01
CA MET A 390 -13.94 -11.94 -6.63
C MET A 390 -13.45 -13.38 -6.40
N ARG A 391 -14.14 -14.37 -6.99
CA ARG A 391 -13.74 -15.78 -6.90
C ARG A 391 -12.41 -16.02 -7.62
N GLU A 392 -12.25 -15.48 -8.82
CA GLU A 392 -11.00 -15.59 -9.58
C GLU A 392 -9.83 -14.89 -8.89
N TRP A 393 -10.08 -13.70 -8.34
CA TRP A 393 -9.11 -12.91 -7.58
C TRP A 393 -8.62 -13.66 -6.33
N LYS A 394 -9.53 -14.30 -5.59
CA LYS A 394 -9.14 -15.18 -4.47
C LYS A 394 -8.22 -16.31 -4.96
N GLU A 395 -8.60 -17.02 -6.01
CA GLU A 395 -7.77 -18.10 -6.57
C GLU A 395 -6.39 -17.59 -6.99
N GLU A 396 -6.30 -16.40 -7.56
CA GLU A 396 -5.02 -15.78 -7.94
C GLU A 396 -4.11 -15.51 -6.72
N ILE A 397 -4.69 -15.03 -5.61
CA ILE A 397 -3.96 -14.81 -4.35
C ILE A 397 -3.51 -16.14 -3.74
N ASP A 398 -4.34 -17.17 -3.81
CA ASP A 398 -4.05 -18.51 -3.26
C ASP A 398 -2.98 -19.28 -4.08
N HIS A 399 -2.62 -18.79 -5.27
CA HIS A 399 -1.56 -19.34 -6.12
C HIS A 399 -0.44 -18.32 -6.37
N PRO A 400 0.31 -17.88 -5.34
CA PRO A 400 1.40 -16.93 -5.53
C PRO A 400 2.55 -17.55 -6.34
N VAL A 401 3.37 -16.70 -6.96
CA VAL A 401 4.64 -17.16 -7.54
C VAL A 401 5.61 -17.61 -6.45
N LEU A 402 6.47 -18.57 -6.77
CA LEU A 402 7.60 -18.94 -5.91
C LEU A 402 8.82 -18.12 -6.32
N VAL A 403 9.46 -17.47 -5.34
CA VAL A 403 10.69 -16.68 -5.54
C VAL A 403 11.85 -17.41 -4.85
N LYS A 404 12.94 -17.66 -5.57
CA LYS A 404 14.11 -18.42 -5.08
C LYS A 404 15.43 -17.69 -5.33
#